data_AF-A0AAW3MY19-F1
#
_entry.id   AF-A0AAW3MY19-F1
#
_cell.length_a   1.000
_cell.length_b   1.000
_cell.length_c   1.000
_cell.angle_alpha   90.00
_cell.angle_beta   90.00
_cell.angle_gamma   90.00
#
_symmetry.space_group_name_H-M   'P 1'
#
loop_
_entity.id
_entity.type
_entity.pdbx_description
1 polymer ?
#
loop_
_entity_poly.entity_id
_entity_poly.type
_entity_poly.pdbx_seq_one_letter_code
_entity_poly.pdbx_strand_id
1 'polypeptide(L)'
;MRGLDERVALALARVLRISHPEKAEYDLMEVMMDAEALGRRDYHAGLTEPPVMFADEPLLLKAWEAGQDGAAELDEMEHCAGCNNPELPLCPFHD
;
A
#
# COMPACT_ATOMS: atom_id res chain seq x y z
N MET A 1 -6.27 9.27 13.67
CA MET A 1 -7.20 8.15 13.39
C MET A 1 -6.66 7.44 12.17
N ARG A 2 -6.47 6.10 12.21
CA ARG A 2 -5.90 5.36 11.06
C ARG A 2 -6.72 5.62 9.79
N GLY A 3 -6.05 5.90 8.68
CA GLY A 3 -6.68 6.13 7.37
C GLY A 3 -7.38 7.48 7.19
N LEU A 4 -7.36 8.38 8.18
CA LEU A 4 -8.09 9.66 8.06
C LEU A 4 -7.43 10.61 7.06
N ASP A 5 -6.10 10.69 7.07
CA ASP A 5 -5.37 11.63 6.22
C ASP A 5 -5.51 11.25 4.74
N GLU A 6 -5.40 9.96 4.43
CA GLU A 6 -5.60 9.40 3.10
C GLU A 6 -7.06 9.60 2.62
N ARG A 7 -8.04 9.46 3.53
CA ARG A 7 -9.46 9.68 3.23
C ARG A 7 -9.75 11.14 2.89
N VAL A 8 -9.17 12.07 3.66
CA VAL A 8 -9.30 13.51 3.42
C VAL A 8 -8.63 13.89 2.10
N ALA A 9 -7.41 13.40 1.87
CA ALA A 9 -6.67 13.68 0.65
C ALA A 9 -7.40 13.14 -0.60
N LEU A 10 -7.99 11.94 -0.54
CA LEU A 10 -8.85 11.41 -1.61
C LEU A 10 -10.03 12.33 -1.91
N ALA A 11 -10.71 12.82 -0.88
CA ALA A 11 -11.84 13.73 -1.04
C ALA A 11 -11.40 15.05 -1.70
N LEU A 12 -10.27 15.61 -1.28
CA LEU A 12 -9.69 16.82 -1.86
C LEU A 12 -9.32 16.61 -3.33
N ALA A 13 -8.67 15.50 -3.68
CA ALA A 13 -8.29 15.18 -5.06
C ALA A 13 -9.54 15.05 -5.97
N ARG A 14 -10.61 14.40 -5.48
CA ARG A 14 -11.89 14.30 -6.20
C ARG A 14 -12.54 15.66 -6.46
N VAL A 15 -12.47 16.59 -5.51
CA VAL A 15 -12.97 17.97 -5.68
C VAL A 15 -12.08 18.73 -6.66
N LEU A 16 -10.76 18.62 -6.52
CA LEU A 16 -9.80 19.33 -7.36
C LEU A 16 -9.97 18.97 -8.84
N ARG A 17 -10.32 17.71 -9.12
CA ARG A 17 -10.56 17.20 -10.48
C ARG A 17 -11.58 18.01 -11.29
N ILE A 18 -12.50 18.70 -10.62
CA ILE A 18 -13.52 19.57 -11.25
C ILE A 18 -12.87 20.80 -11.91
N SER A 19 -11.78 21.30 -11.33
CA SER A 19 -11.15 22.56 -11.76
C SER A 19 -9.75 22.36 -12.37
N HIS A 20 -9.01 21.35 -11.93
CA HIS A 20 -7.64 21.08 -12.33
C HIS A 20 -7.43 19.55 -12.48
N PRO A 21 -7.93 18.93 -13.57
CA PRO A 21 -7.94 17.48 -13.72
C PRO A 21 -6.54 16.85 -13.74
N GLU A 22 -5.55 17.47 -14.40
CA GLU A 22 -4.18 16.96 -14.45
C GLU A 22 -3.52 16.94 -13.07
N LYS A 23 -3.71 18.00 -12.28
CA LYS A 23 -3.20 18.05 -10.91
C LYS A 23 -3.90 17.01 -10.03
N ALA A 24 -5.22 16.86 -10.19
CA ALA A 24 -5.97 15.88 -9.42
C ALA A 24 -5.54 14.43 -9.71
N GLU A 25 -5.08 14.12 -10.93
CA GLU A 25 -4.52 12.80 -11.25
C GLU A 25 -3.23 12.52 -10.48
N TYR A 26 -2.35 13.51 -10.38
CA TYR A 26 -1.14 13.43 -9.55
C TYR A 26 -1.50 13.24 -8.07
N ASP A 27 -2.38 14.08 -7.53
CA ASP A 27 -2.81 13.98 -6.13
C ASP A 27 -3.49 12.62 -5.84
N LEU A 28 -4.25 12.06 -6.79
CA LEU A 28 -4.84 10.72 -6.66
C LEU A 28 -3.76 9.62 -6.60
N MET A 29 -2.69 9.74 -7.39
CA MET A 29 -1.57 8.82 -7.35
C MET A 29 -0.86 8.86 -5.99
N GLU A 30 -0.58 10.07 -5.47
CA GLU A 30 0.03 10.25 -4.14
C GLU A 30 -0.83 9.61 -3.04
N VAL A 31 -2.15 9.82 -3.07
CA VAL A 31 -3.09 9.21 -2.10
C VAL A 31 -3.02 7.69 -2.10
N MET A 32 -2.88 7.05 -3.28
CA MET A 32 -2.74 5.60 -3.35
C MET A 32 -1.40 5.13 -2.80
N MET A 33 -0.31 5.84 -3.10
CA MET A 33 1.01 5.53 -2.55
C MET A 33 1.04 5.67 -1.01
N ASP A 34 0.37 6.68 -0.47
CA ASP A 34 0.27 6.88 0.98
C ASP A 34 -0.54 5.77 1.66
N ALA A 35 -1.65 5.35 1.05
CA ALA A 35 -2.47 4.24 1.53
C ALA A 35 -1.71 2.90 1.49
N GLU A 36 -0.93 2.65 0.44
CA GLU A 36 -0.03 1.48 0.34
C GLU A 36 1.06 1.54 1.41
N ALA A 37 1.70 2.70 1.59
CA ALA A 37 2.70 2.90 2.63
C ALA A 37 2.12 2.71 4.04
N LEU A 38 0.86 3.09 4.26
CA LEU A 38 0.14 2.79 5.50
C LEU A 38 -0.06 1.27 5.65
N GLY A 39 -0.46 0.56 4.60
CA GLY A 39 -0.58 -0.90 4.58
C GLY A 39 0.70 -1.59 5.03
N ARG A 40 1.83 -1.19 4.44
CA ARG A 40 3.16 -1.73 4.81
C ARG A 40 3.51 -1.46 6.27
N ARG A 41 3.23 -0.24 6.78
CA ARG A 41 3.48 0.08 8.20
C ARG A 41 2.58 -0.73 9.13
N ASP A 42 1.32 -0.92 8.76
CA ASP A 42 0.35 -1.71 9.51
C ASP A 42 0.76 -3.19 9.54
N TYR A 43 1.30 -3.74 8.45
CA TYR A 43 1.87 -5.09 8.39
C TYR A 43 2.90 -5.32 9.49
N HIS A 44 3.95 -4.49 9.52
CA HIS A 44 5.04 -4.61 10.50
C HIS A 44 4.58 -4.30 11.93
N ALA A 45 3.43 -3.63 12.10
CA ALA A 45 2.79 -3.42 13.39
C ALA A 45 1.85 -4.58 13.79
N GLY A 46 1.67 -5.61 12.96
CA GLY A 46 0.77 -6.73 13.19
C GLY A 46 -0.72 -6.39 13.05
N LEU A 47 -1.05 -5.32 12.32
CA LEU A 47 -2.42 -4.85 12.12
C LEU A 47 -2.97 -5.36 10.79
N THR A 48 -3.78 -6.42 10.83
CA THR A 48 -4.36 -7.07 9.64
C THR A 48 -5.75 -6.56 9.27
N GLU A 49 -6.40 -5.81 10.14
CA GLU A 49 -7.72 -5.22 9.88
C GLU A 49 -7.55 -3.85 9.21
N PRO A 50 -8.26 -3.55 8.11
CA PRO A 50 -8.14 -2.28 7.42
C PRO A 50 -8.61 -1.10 8.28
N PRO A 51 -8.09 0.12 8.03
CA PRO A 51 -8.60 1.32 8.68
C PRO A 51 -10.11 1.49 8.45
N VAL A 52 -10.87 1.82 9.50
CA VAL A 52 -12.32 2.08 9.38
C VAL A 52 -12.65 3.16 8.33
N MET A 53 -11.74 4.10 8.12
CA MET A 53 -11.87 5.14 7.10
C MET A 53 -11.83 4.62 5.67
N PHE A 54 -11.34 3.40 5.44
CA PHE A 54 -11.28 2.76 4.13
C PHE A 54 -12.47 1.82 3.86
N ALA A 55 -13.31 1.57 4.87
CA ALA A 55 -14.38 0.57 4.81
C ALA A 55 -15.36 0.76 3.64
N ASP A 56 -15.56 2.00 3.19
CA ASP A 56 -16.43 2.37 2.08
C ASP A 56 -15.66 2.94 0.87
N GLU A 57 -14.33 2.84 0.84
CA GLU A 57 -13.50 3.31 -0.27
C GLU A 57 -12.62 2.22 -0.86
N PRO A 58 -13.09 1.54 -1.93
CA PRO A 58 -12.35 0.47 -2.59
C PRO A 58 -10.97 0.88 -3.10
N LEU A 59 -10.77 2.15 -3.44
CA LEU A 59 -9.46 2.66 -3.90
C LEU A 59 -8.42 2.64 -2.78
N LEU A 60 -8.77 3.14 -1.59
CA LEU A 60 -7.87 3.16 -0.44
C LEU A 60 -7.68 1.76 0.12
N LEU A 61 -8.75 0.96 0.16
CA LEU A 61 -8.68 -0.42 0.61
C LEU A 61 -7.71 -1.25 -0.23
N LYS A 62 -7.84 -1.22 -1.56
CA LYS A 62 -6.95 -1.96 -2.46
C LYS A 62 -5.49 -1.52 -2.36
N ALA A 63 -5.25 -0.22 -2.24
CA ALA A 63 -3.89 0.30 -2.09
C ALA A 63 -3.27 -0.18 -0.77
N TRP A 64 -4.03 -0.12 0.32
CA TRP A 64 -3.61 -0.64 1.61
C TRP A 64 -3.36 -2.15 1.61
N GLU A 65 -4.24 -2.94 0.97
CA GLU A 65 -4.07 -4.39 0.78
C GLU A 65 -2.79 -4.68 -0.01
N ALA A 66 -2.52 -3.95 -1.09
CA ALA A 66 -1.27 -4.10 -1.84
C ALA A 66 -0.03 -3.80 -0.98
N GLY A 67 -0.13 -2.84 -0.06
CA GLY A 67 0.93 -2.55 0.90
C GLY A 67 1.18 -3.67 1.91
N GLN A 68 0.11 -4.34 2.35
CA GLN A 68 0.18 -5.52 3.22
C GLN A 68 0.81 -6.71 2.48
N ASP A 69 0.31 -6.99 1.27
CA ASP A 69 0.77 -8.12 0.45
C ASP A 69 2.24 -7.97 0.07
N GLY A 70 2.64 -6.77 -0.40
CA GLY A 70 4.03 -6.50 -0.74
C GLY A 70 4.97 -6.55 0.47
N ALA A 71 4.50 -6.19 1.67
CA ALA A 71 5.28 -6.36 2.89
C ALA A 71 5.45 -7.85 3.24
N ALA A 72 4.38 -8.64 3.11
CA ALA A 72 4.42 -10.07 3.36
C ALA A 72 5.34 -10.83 2.39
N GLU A 73 5.31 -10.47 1.11
CA GLU A 73 6.22 -11.04 0.10
C GLU A 73 7.69 -10.74 0.42
N LEU A 74 8.00 -9.49 0.80
CA LEU A 74 9.36 -9.11 1.17
C LEU A 74 9.83 -9.83 2.45
N ASP A 75 8.98 -9.93 3.47
CA ASP A 75 9.28 -10.68 4.69
C ASP A 75 9.49 -12.17 4.38
N GLU A 76 8.70 -12.76 3.49
CA GLU A 76 8.89 -14.15 3.03
C GLU A 76 10.26 -14.34 2.37
N MET A 77 10.62 -13.44 1.45
CA MET A 77 11.90 -13.46 0.74
C MET A 77 13.08 -13.25 1.69
N GLU A 78 12.97 -12.34 2.66
CA GLU A 78 14.01 -12.09 3.68
C GLU A 78 14.25 -13.33 4.55
N HIS A 79 13.25 -14.18 4.77
CA HIS A 79 13.38 -15.42 5.53
C HIS A 79 13.59 -16.66 4.65
N CYS A 80 13.65 -16.50 3.32
CA CYS A 80 13.82 -17.61 2.40
C CYS A 80 15.28 -18.07 2.36
N ALA A 81 15.51 -19.35 2.67
CA ALA A 81 16.85 -19.95 2.61
C ALA A 81 17.44 -19.95 1.18
N GLY A 82 16.60 -19.95 0.14
CA GLY A 82 17.01 -19.84 -1.25
C GLY A 82 17.48 -18.43 -1.60
N CYS A 83 16.68 -17.41 -1.30
CA CYS A 83 17.00 -16.00 -1.56
C CYS A 83 18.28 -15.55 -0.84
N ASN A 84 18.53 -16.09 0.35
CA ASN A 84 19.69 -15.72 1.16
C ASN A 84 20.92 -16.63 0.96
N ASN A 85 20.89 -17.58 0.01
CA ASN A 85 22.02 -18.46 -0.24
C ASN A 85 22.94 -17.90 -1.34
N PRO A 86 24.16 -17.43 -1.02
CA PRO A 86 25.07 -16.86 -2.00
C PRO A 86 25.65 -17.88 -2.99
N GLU A 87 25.51 -19.19 -2.74
CA GLU A 87 25.94 -20.26 -3.65
C GLU A 87 24.91 -20.54 -4.75
N LEU A 88 23.66 -20.11 -4.57
CA LEU A 88 22.61 -20.28 -5.56
C LEU A 88 22.57 -19.08 -6.51
N PRO A 89 22.67 -19.28 -7.84
CA PRO A 89 22.58 -18.19 -8.79
C PRO A 89 21.16 -17.58 -8.86
N LEU A 90 20.12 -18.34 -8.47
CA LEU A 90 18.72 -17.93 -8.37
C LEU A 90 18.03 -18.71 -7.23
N CYS A 91 17.02 -18.11 -6.61
CA CYS A 91 16.19 -18.80 -5.62
C CYS A 91 15.36 -19.91 -6.30
N PRO A 92 15.27 -21.14 -5.76
CA PRO A 92 14.46 -22.21 -6.33
C PRO A 92 12.96 -22.15 -5.93
N PHE A 93 12.57 -21.20 -5.07
CA PHE A 93 11.21 -21.10 -4.51
C PHE A 93 10.43 -19.89 -5.05
N HIS A 94 11.14 -18.89 -5.58
CA HIS A 94 10.59 -17.61 -6.03
C HIS A 94 11.19 -17.30 -7.41
N ASP A 95 10.34 -16.92 -8.35
CA ASP A 95 10.70 -16.57 -9.74
C ASP A 95 10.96 -15.06 -9.89
#